data_AF-A0A498G6K6-F1
#
_entry.id   AF-A0A498G6K6-F1
#
_cell.length_a   1.000
_cell.length_b   1.000
_cell.length_c   1.000
_cell.angle_alpha   90.00
_cell.angle_beta   90.00
_cell.angle_gamma   90.00
#
_symmetry.space_group_name_H-M   'P 1'
#
loop_
_entity.id
_entity.type
_entity.pdbx_description
1 polymer ?
#
loop_
_entity_poly.entity_id
_entity_poly.type
_entity_poly.pdbx_seq_one_letter_code
_entity_poly.pdbx_strand_id
1 'polypeptide(L)'
;MPDNDALYDVRERTKNPEHASVDDVVELVLERAQHPRTEHRDAHLDEMMATVVDRYGTGPVRTVIHRVLVDHHPFRTATHDLEMRNVDGVRIGTAAGQFLTELNAQHDD
;
A
#
# COMPACT_ATOMS: atom_id res chain seq x y z
N MET A 1 28.88 1.22 5.53
CA MET A 1 27.49 0.77 5.76
C MET A 1 26.88 0.70 4.38
N PRO A 2 26.25 -0.39 3.93
CA PRO A 2 25.53 -0.30 2.67
C PRO A 2 24.33 0.62 2.92
N ASP A 3 24.16 1.60 2.04
CA ASP A 3 22.94 2.39 1.88
C ASP A 3 21.80 1.46 1.43
N ASN A 4 21.39 0.55 2.33
CA ASN A 4 20.03 0.04 2.38
C ASN A 4 19.15 1.25 2.75
N ASP A 5 18.00 1.50 2.16
CA ASP A 5 17.05 0.50 1.73
C ASP A 5 16.03 1.28 0.91
N ALA A 6 15.92 1.01 -0.39
CA ALA A 6 14.65 1.23 -1.04
C ALA A 6 13.66 0.25 -0.41
N LEU A 7 13.11 0.59 0.77
CA LEU A 7 12.20 -0.27 1.53
C LEU A 7 11.05 -0.80 0.66
N TYR A 8 10.73 -0.05 -0.38
CA TYR A 8 9.73 -0.37 -1.38
C TYR A 8 10.27 -0.09 -2.78
N ASP A 9 10.23 -1.11 -3.63
CA ASP A 9 10.56 -1.07 -5.04
C ASP A 9 9.42 -0.42 -5.85
N VAL A 10 9.07 0.83 -5.54
CA VAL A 10 8.11 1.62 -6.33
C VAL A 10 8.80 2.45 -7.40
N ARG A 11 8.19 2.55 -8.58
CA ARG A 11 8.70 3.30 -9.74
C ARG A 11 9.06 4.75 -9.40
N GLU A 12 8.24 5.44 -8.61
CA GLU A 12 8.46 6.85 -8.26
C GLU A 12 9.78 7.05 -7.51
N ARG A 13 10.23 6.01 -6.82
CA ARG A 13 11.44 6.01 -6.02
C ARG A 13 12.64 5.41 -6.75
N THR A 14 12.48 4.22 -7.33
CA THR A 14 13.56 3.51 -8.02
C THR A 14 13.86 4.11 -9.39
N LYS A 15 12.92 4.90 -9.94
CA LYS A 15 12.92 5.38 -11.34
C LYS A 15 12.96 4.24 -12.36
N ASN A 16 12.75 3.00 -11.92
CA ASN A 16 12.68 1.83 -12.79
C ASN A 16 11.26 1.72 -13.37
N PRO A 17 11.07 1.85 -14.70
CA PRO A 17 9.76 1.68 -15.31
C PRO A 17 9.19 0.25 -15.14
N GLU A 18 10.02 -0.76 -14.89
CA GLU A 18 9.57 -2.14 -14.67
C GLU A 18 8.92 -2.33 -13.30
N HIS A 19 9.18 -1.43 -12.35
CA HIS A 19 8.53 -1.47 -11.05
C HIS A 19 7.12 -0.88 -11.14
N ALA A 20 6.21 -1.37 -10.30
CA ALA A 20 4.88 -0.83 -10.18
C ALA A 20 4.92 0.61 -9.62
N SER A 21 4.01 1.45 -10.10
CA SER A 21 3.81 2.78 -9.55
C SER A 21 2.94 2.74 -8.29
N VAL A 22 2.99 3.80 -7.51
CA VAL A 22 2.15 4.00 -6.34
C VAL A 22 0.69 4.07 -6.75
N ASP A 23 0.38 4.65 -7.91
CA ASP A 23 -0.99 4.65 -8.44
C ASP A 23 -1.45 3.22 -8.76
N ASP A 24 -0.59 2.34 -9.30
CA ASP A 24 -0.92 0.91 -9.52
C ASP A 24 -1.20 0.20 -8.19
N VAL A 25 -0.41 0.46 -7.15
CA VAL A 25 -0.63 -0.11 -5.81
C VAL A 25 -1.95 0.42 -5.21
N VAL A 26 -2.23 1.71 -5.35
CA VAL A 26 -3.47 2.32 -4.86
C VAL A 26 -4.67 1.71 -5.59
N GLU A 27 -4.61 1.58 -6.90
CA GLU A 27 -5.68 0.98 -7.69
C GLU A 27 -5.93 -0.47 -7.24
N LEU A 28 -4.87 -1.26 -7.09
CA LEU A 28 -4.98 -2.64 -6.62
C LEU A 28 -5.56 -2.76 -5.20
N VAL A 29 -5.16 -1.88 -4.29
CA VAL A 29 -5.73 -1.83 -2.94
C VAL A 29 -7.23 -1.55 -3.00
N LEU A 30 -7.65 -0.59 -3.82
CA LEU A 30 -9.06 -0.20 -3.93
C LEU A 30 -9.90 -1.24 -4.67
N GLU A 31 -9.33 -1.92 -5.66
CA GLU A 31 -9.95 -3.06 -6.33
C GLU A 31 -10.20 -4.19 -5.34
N ARG A 32 -9.18 -4.59 -4.58
CA ARG A 32 -9.28 -5.66 -3.58
C ARG A 32 -10.18 -5.32 -2.41
N ALA A 33 -10.25 -4.04 -2.03
CA ALA A 33 -11.19 -3.57 -1.02
C ALA A 33 -12.65 -3.70 -1.50
N GLN A 34 -12.92 -3.51 -2.80
CA GLN A 34 -14.26 -3.65 -3.38
C GLN A 34 -14.60 -5.10 -3.73
N HIS A 35 -13.60 -5.87 -4.15
CA HIS A 35 -13.71 -7.25 -4.59
C HIS A 35 -12.67 -8.12 -3.86
N PRO A 36 -12.86 -8.36 -2.55
CA PRO A 36 -11.91 -9.16 -1.79
C PRO A 36 -11.88 -10.58 -2.34
N ARG A 37 -10.66 -11.09 -2.55
CA ARG A 37 -10.49 -12.43 -3.12
C ARG A 37 -10.86 -13.47 -2.09
N THR A 38 -11.67 -14.46 -2.48
CA THR A 38 -11.95 -15.64 -1.66
C THR A 38 -10.87 -16.68 -1.89
N GLU A 39 -10.42 -17.37 -0.83
CA GLU A 39 -9.43 -18.47 -0.91
C GLU A 39 -8.01 -18.05 -1.34
N HIS A 40 -7.67 -16.76 -1.24
CA HIS A 40 -6.29 -16.27 -1.37
C HIS A 40 -5.57 -16.26 -0.01
N ARG A 41 -4.25 -16.53 0.03
CA ARG A 41 -3.45 -16.46 1.26
C ARG A 41 -3.59 -15.10 1.96
N ASP A 42 -3.70 -14.06 1.15
CA ASP A 42 -3.80 -12.66 1.59
C ASP A 42 -5.23 -12.09 1.56
N ALA A 43 -6.26 -12.94 1.46
CA ALA A 43 -7.67 -12.52 1.49
C ALA A 43 -8.00 -11.66 2.73
N HIS A 44 -7.35 -11.96 3.86
CA HIS A 44 -7.48 -11.20 5.10
C HIS A 44 -7.01 -9.74 4.97
N LEU A 45 -6.04 -9.46 4.09
CA LEU A 45 -5.61 -8.08 3.78
C LEU A 45 -6.66 -7.37 2.94
N ASP A 46 -7.25 -8.07 1.97
CA ASP A 46 -8.32 -7.53 1.12
C ASP A 46 -9.54 -7.12 1.97
N GLU A 47 -10.00 -7.99 2.88
CA GLU A 47 -11.10 -7.70 3.82
C GLU A 47 -10.78 -6.57 4.80
N MET A 48 -9.53 -6.52 5.28
CA MET A 48 -9.06 -5.45 6.13
C MET A 48 -9.08 -4.10 5.38
N MET A 49 -8.63 -4.08 4.13
CA MET A 49 -8.68 -2.87 3.29
C MET A 49 -10.11 -2.46 2.96
N ALA A 50 -11.02 -3.41 2.73
CA ALA A 50 -12.45 -3.13 2.60
C ALA A 50 -12.99 -2.34 3.81
N THR A 51 -12.67 -2.81 5.03
CA THR A 51 -13.09 -2.14 6.27
C THR A 51 -12.47 -0.75 6.43
N VAL A 52 -11.21 -0.58 6.05
CA VAL A 52 -10.50 0.71 6.16
C VAL A 52 -11.03 1.71 5.14
N VAL A 53 -11.27 1.28 3.90
CA VAL A 53 -11.82 2.12 2.83
C VAL A 53 -13.26 2.50 3.14
N ASP A 54 -14.08 1.59 3.66
CA ASP A 54 -15.45 1.90 4.12
C ASP A 54 -15.45 2.97 5.23
N ARG A 55 -14.52 2.86 6.18
CA ARG A 55 -14.44 3.78 7.32
C ARG A 55 -13.92 5.17 6.97
N TYR A 56 -12.87 5.26 6.15
CA TYR A 56 -12.13 6.51 5.92
C TYR A 56 -12.29 7.07 4.50
N GLY A 57 -12.85 6.28 3.59
CA GLY A 57 -12.89 6.61 2.17
C GLY A 57 -11.55 6.35 1.46
N THR A 58 -11.58 6.47 0.14
CA THR A 58 -10.44 6.18 -0.74
C THR A 58 -9.34 7.25 -0.67
N GLY A 59 -9.71 8.51 -0.44
CA GLY A 59 -8.78 9.65 -0.38
C GLY A 59 -7.72 9.51 0.72
N PRO A 60 -8.11 9.39 1.99
CA PRO A 60 -7.18 9.21 3.10
C PRO A 60 -6.30 7.96 2.94
N VAL A 61 -6.86 6.86 2.44
CA VAL A 61 -6.12 5.62 2.18
C VAL A 61 -5.03 5.85 1.12
N ARG A 62 -5.36 6.50 0.00
CA ARG A 62 -4.38 6.88 -1.04
C ARG A 62 -3.25 7.74 -0.47
N THR A 63 -3.58 8.72 0.38
CA THR A 63 -2.59 9.58 1.02
C THR A 63 -1.62 8.79 1.91
N VAL A 64 -2.14 7.84 2.71
CA VAL A 64 -1.28 7.01 3.57
C VAL A 64 -0.36 6.13 2.72
N ILE A 65 -0.87 5.49 1.66
CA ILE A 65 -0.07 4.64 0.78
C ILE A 65 1.07 5.43 0.15
N HIS A 66 0.78 6.63 -0.38
CA HIS A 66 1.80 7.50 -0.95
C HIS A 66 2.87 7.88 0.10
N ARG A 67 2.43 8.28 1.30
CA ARG A 67 3.34 8.66 2.38
C ARG A 67 4.26 7.52 2.82
N VAL A 68 3.74 6.30 2.86
CA VAL A 68 4.51 5.12 3.26
C VAL A 68 5.48 4.69 2.16
N LEU A 69 5.01 4.55 0.93
CA LEU A 69 5.81 3.98 -0.17
C LEU A 69 6.78 4.99 -0.80
N VAL A 70 6.40 6.28 -0.87
CA VAL A 70 7.19 7.34 -1.51
C VAL A 70 7.93 8.15 -0.46
N ASP A 71 7.18 8.78 0.47
CA ASP A 71 7.72 9.78 1.39
C ASP A 71 8.43 9.17 2.62
N HIS A 72 8.48 7.83 2.71
CA HIS A 72 9.03 7.06 3.84
C HIS A 72 8.54 7.50 5.21
N HIS A 73 7.31 7.99 5.28
CA HIS A 73 6.76 8.27 6.58
C HIS A 73 6.57 6.95 7.32
N PRO A 74 7.11 6.83 8.55
CA PRO A 74 6.81 5.67 9.38
C PRO A 74 5.29 5.51 9.51
N PHE A 75 4.82 4.26 9.55
CA PHE A 75 3.39 3.94 9.52
C PHE A 75 2.52 4.72 10.51
N ARG A 76 3.08 5.10 11.67
CA ARG A 76 2.40 5.90 12.71
C ARG A 76 2.27 7.38 12.39
N THR A 77 3.12 7.94 11.53
CA THR A 77 3.08 9.35 11.11
C THR A 77 2.47 9.53 9.73
N ALA A 78 2.33 8.46 8.94
CA ALA A 78 1.63 8.51 7.67
C ALA A 78 0.15 8.93 7.82
N THR A 79 -0.46 8.71 8.99
CA THR A 79 -1.81 9.13 9.36
C THR A 79 -1.89 10.55 9.92
N HIS A 80 -0.78 11.30 9.96
CA HIS A 80 -0.77 12.67 10.45
C HIS A 80 -1.73 13.56 9.63
N ASP A 81 -2.49 14.43 10.29
CA ASP A 81 -3.58 15.23 9.70
C ASP A 81 -4.73 14.42 9.05
N LEU A 82 -4.77 13.11 9.24
CA LEU A 82 -5.94 12.30 8.90
C LEU A 82 -6.68 11.97 10.20
N GLU A 83 -8.01 12.05 10.20
CA GLU A 83 -8.86 11.56 11.31
C GLU A 83 -8.84 10.01 11.36
N MET A 84 -7.65 9.42 11.31
CA MET A 84 -7.37 8.00 11.16
C MET A 84 -6.56 7.51 12.34
N ARG A 85 -6.88 6.30 12.81
CA ARG A 85 -6.10 5.68 13.89
C ARG A 85 -4.74 5.23 13.36
N ASN A 86 -3.69 5.45 14.15
CA ASN A 86 -2.33 4.99 13.83
C ASN A 86 -2.25 3.48 13.51
N VAL A 87 -3.10 2.65 14.14
CA VAL A 87 -3.19 1.21 13.85
C VAL A 87 -3.67 0.95 12.42
N ASP A 88 -4.56 1.78 11.89
CA ASP A 88 -5.06 1.64 10.53
C ASP A 88 -3.99 2.13 9.52
N GLY A 89 -3.15 3.08 9.90
CA GLY A 89 -1.94 3.43 9.12
C GLY A 89 -0.96 2.27 8.95
N VAL A 90 -0.72 1.50 10.02
CA VAL A 90 0.11 0.27 9.97
C VAL A 90 -0.53 -0.78 9.06
N ARG A 91 -1.85 -0.96 9.16
CA ARG A 91 -2.60 -1.91 8.32
C ARG A 91 -2.51 -1.56 6.85
N ILE A 92 -2.74 -0.28 6.50
CA ILE A 92 -2.64 0.22 5.12
C ILE A 92 -1.23 -0.01 4.58
N GLY A 93 -0.20 0.39 5.33
CA GLY A 93 1.17 0.22 4.88
C GLY A 93 1.60 -1.24 4.72
N THR A 94 1.10 -2.13 5.58
CA THR A 94 1.36 -3.57 5.46
C THR A 94 0.72 -4.15 4.19
N ALA A 95 -0.55 -3.83 3.93
CA ALA A 95 -1.24 -4.29 2.72
C ALA A 95 -0.60 -3.73 1.45
N ALA A 96 -0.27 -2.43 1.45
CA ALA A 96 0.36 -1.77 0.31
C ALA A 96 1.74 -2.36 -0.02
N GLY A 97 2.54 -2.70 1.00
CA GLY A 97 3.82 -3.37 0.81
C GLY A 97 3.67 -4.77 0.20
N GLN A 98 2.73 -5.57 0.69
CA GLN A 98 2.45 -6.91 0.14
C GLN A 98 1.97 -6.84 -1.32
N PHE A 99 1.05 -5.92 -1.61
CA PHE A 99 0.49 -5.77 -2.96
C PHE A 99 1.53 -5.22 -3.94
N LEU A 100 2.43 -4.35 -3.49
CA LEU A 100 3.58 -3.93 -4.30
C LEU A 100 4.49 -5.11 -4.65
N THR A 101 4.82 -5.96 -3.69
CA THR A 101 5.63 -7.16 -3.96
C THR A 101 4.95 -8.07 -4.97
N GLU A 102 3.62 -8.24 -4.87
CA GLU A 102 2.85 -9.03 -5.83
C GLU A 102 2.86 -8.41 -7.23
N LEU A 103 2.67 -7.10 -7.35
CA LEU A 103 2.71 -6.38 -8.63
C LEU A 103 4.08 -6.49 -9.29
N ASN A 104 5.16 -6.31 -8.53
CA ASN A 104 6.51 -6.44 -9.06
C ASN A 104 6.82 -7.89 -9.47
N ALA A 105 6.33 -8.88 -8.73
CA ALA A 105 6.53 -10.30 -9.07
C ALA A 105 5.73 -10.74 -10.32
N GLN A 106 4.60 -10.11 -10.63
CA GLN A 106 3.85 -10.35 -11.86
C GLN A 106 4.51 -9.74 -13.10
N HIS A 107 5.39 -8.75 -12.90
CA HIS A 107 6.04 -8.02 -13.99
C HIS A 107 7.39 -8.62 -14.41
N ASP A 108 7.85 -9.66 -13.71
CA ASP A 108 9.10 -10.41 -13.95
C ASP A 108 8.91 -11.65 -14.85
N ASP A 109 7.70 -11.89 -15.39
CA ASP A 109 7.34 -13.05 -16.25
C ASP A 109 7.28 -12.71 -17.75
#